data_AF-A0A2E4KUF7-F1
#
_entry.id   AF-A0A2E4KUF7-F1
#
_cell.length_a   1.000
_cell.length_b   1.000
_cell.length_c   1.000
_cell.angle_alpha   90.00
_cell.angle_beta   90.00
_cell.angle_gamma   90.00
#
_symmetry.space_group_name_H-M   'P 1'
#
loop_
_entity.id
_entity.type
_entity.pdbx_description
1 polymer ?
#
loop_
_entity_poly.entity_id
_entity_poly.type
_entity_poly.pdbx_seq_one_letter_code
_entity_poly.pdbx_strand_id
1 'polypeptide(L)'
;MVEAPENSVLLSNTEIGTSWVDTKRELQIGLFLSISGSLFLSVILLIFGFGMENSFLPIAAWILILTAWRVGVVKKKKSELDFIAIGSGHPWHHSDDVEDTTVYVFDLEKKWIPLHTDVRIAVTADPILQRVLLRDGDSEGEVLARCENDPFSDVDVIKIINMAQALASAQTREEGADDEFEAAREREKTAEGVLEREWLDTEEGGLDFEPGALLRAFKQSKSGEDKGKPES
;
A
#
# COMPACT_ATOMS: atom_id res chain seq x y z
N MET A 1 4.56 10.35 20.97
CA MET A 1 4.65 9.16 20.12
C MET A 1 4.55 7.98 21.04
N VAL A 2 3.65 7.04 20.75
CA VAL A 2 3.61 5.77 21.48
C VAL A 2 4.79 4.97 20.97
N GLU A 3 5.63 4.48 21.87
CA GLU A 3 6.77 3.65 21.48
C GLU A 3 6.27 2.39 20.77
N ALA A 4 7.08 1.88 19.83
CA ALA A 4 6.75 0.63 19.15
C ALA A 4 6.66 -0.51 20.18
N PRO A 5 5.90 -1.59 19.90
CA PRO A 5 5.85 -2.77 20.76
C PRO A 5 7.25 -3.29 21.13
N GLU A 6 7.38 -3.93 22.30
CA GLU A 6 8.65 -4.56 22.71
C GLU A 6 9.14 -5.55 21.64
N ASN A 7 10.45 -5.59 21.40
CA ASN A 7 11.09 -6.39 20.33
C ASN A 7 10.62 -6.08 18.90
N SER A 8 10.16 -4.86 18.64
CA SER A 8 9.82 -4.40 17.28
C SER A 8 10.58 -3.13 16.89
N VAL A 9 10.75 -2.95 15.58
CA VAL A 9 11.37 -1.76 14.99
C VAL A 9 10.40 -1.13 13.99
N LEU A 10 10.34 0.20 14.00
CA LEU A 10 9.60 0.97 13.00
C LEU A 10 10.16 0.69 11.61
N LEU A 11 9.27 0.44 10.64
CA LEU A 11 9.66 0.14 9.27
C LEU A 11 10.50 1.28 8.66
N SER A 12 10.27 2.52 9.05
CA SER A 12 11.05 3.68 8.61
C SER A 12 12.55 3.59 8.96
N ASN A 13 12.91 2.79 9.97
CA ASN A 13 14.27 2.58 10.44
C ASN A 13 14.92 1.30 9.89
N THR A 14 14.20 0.51 9.10
CA THR A 14 14.77 -0.65 8.41
C THR A 14 15.44 -0.23 7.11
N GLU A 15 16.30 -1.09 6.55
CA GLU A 15 16.92 -0.85 5.24
C GLU A 15 15.85 -0.70 4.16
N ILE A 16 14.76 -1.47 4.24
CA ILE A 16 13.63 -1.40 3.32
C ILE A 16 12.91 -0.05 3.42
N GLY A 17 12.72 0.49 4.62
CA GLY A 17 12.17 1.84 4.77
C GLY A 17 13.05 2.90 4.10
N THR A 18 14.38 2.77 4.20
CA THR A 18 15.30 3.73 3.55
C THR A 18 15.35 3.59 2.02
N SER A 19 15.18 2.37 1.50
CA SER A 19 15.15 2.11 0.06
C SER A 19 13.83 2.56 -0.57
N TRP A 20 12.70 2.41 0.14
CA TRP A 20 11.39 2.85 -0.31
C TRP A 20 11.32 4.37 -0.49
N VAL A 21 11.88 5.14 0.45
CA VAL A 21 11.96 6.61 0.34
C VAL A 21 12.89 7.06 -0.81
N ASP A 22 13.61 6.13 -1.46
CA ASP A 22 14.62 6.35 -2.51
C ASP A 22 15.43 7.62 -2.27
N THR A 23 16.02 7.67 -1.07
CA THR A 23 16.75 8.83 -0.57
C THR A 23 17.85 9.26 -1.56
N LYS A 24 18.44 8.30 -2.29
CA LYS A 24 19.44 8.54 -3.33
C LYS A 24 18.87 9.31 -4.51
N ARG A 25 17.72 8.91 -5.04
CA ARG A 25 17.05 9.63 -6.14
C ARG A 25 16.64 11.04 -5.73
N GLU A 26 16.06 11.21 -4.54
CA GLU A 26 15.68 12.54 -4.04
C GLU A 26 16.91 13.46 -3.88
N LEU A 27 18.05 12.91 -3.46
CA LEU A 27 19.31 13.63 -3.37
C LEU A 27 19.87 13.98 -4.77
N GLN A 28 19.80 13.08 -5.75
CA GLN A 28 20.20 13.35 -7.14
C GLN A 28 19.35 14.44 -7.78
N ILE A 29 18.02 14.39 -7.59
CA ILE A 29 17.09 15.43 -8.05
C ILE A 29 17.42 16.76 -7.35
N GLY A 30 17.67 16.73 -6.04
CA GLY A 30 18.08 17.89 -5.27
C GLY A 30 19.38 18.53 -5.77
N LEU A 31 20.39 17.72 -6.09
CA LEU A 31 21.66 18.19 -6.68
C LEU A 31 21.43 18.82 -8.06
N PHE A 32 20.67 18.14 -8.93
CA PHE A 32 20.37 18.64 -10.26
C PHE A 32 19.63 19.99 -10.23
N LEU A 33 18.62 20.12 -9.38
CA LEU A 33 17.88 21.36 -9.19
C LEU A 33 18.74 22.47 -8.57
N SER A 34 19.65 22.11 -7.66
CA SER A 34 20.56 23.08 -7.04
C SER A 34 21.55 23.63 -8.07
N ILE A 35 22.13 22.77 -8.92
CA ILE A 35 23.06 23.17 -9.98
C ILE A 35 22.34 24.01 -11.04
N SER A 36 21.23 23.51 -11.59
CA SER A 36 20.46 24.22 -12.62
C SER A 36 19.89 25.54 -12.11
N GLY A 37 19.33 25.56 -10.90
CA GLY A 37 18.82 26.76 -10.26
C GLY A 37 19.91 27.78 -9.96
N SER A 38 21.11 27.35 -9.53
CA SER A 38 22.24 28.26 -9.29
C SER A 38 22.75 28.89 -10.59
N LEU A 39 22.77 28.14 -11.69
CA LEU A 39 23.16 28.63 -13.01
C LEU A 39 22.12 29.61 -13.57
N PHE A 40 20.84 29.34 -13.37
CA PHE A 40 19.77 30.27 -13.74
C PHE A 40 19.82 31.56 -12.89
N LEU A 41 19.99 31.42 -11.58
CA LEU A 41 20.09 32.55 -10.66
C LEU A 41 21.32 33.43 -10.96
N SER A 42 22.46 32.84 -11.33
CA SER A 42 23.66 33.61 -11.68
C SER A 42 23.46 34.48 -12.93
N VAL A 43 22.75 33.97 -13.95
CA VAL A 43 22.37 34.74 -15.14
C VAL A 43 21.46 35.91 -14.77
N ILE A 44 20.46 35.67 -13.90
CA ILE A 44 19.57 36.73 -13.42
C ILE A 44 20.36 37.81 -12.68
N LEU A 45 21.23 37.43 -11.74
CA LEU A 45 22.04 38.37 -10.97
C LEU A 45 22.93 39.23 -11.88
N LEU A 46 23.50 38.65 -12.94
CA LEU A 46 24.26 39.39 -13.94
C LEU A 46 23.40 40.42 -14.69
N ILE A 47 22.17 40.08 -15.07
CA ILE A 47 21.23 41.03 -15.72
C ILE A 47 20.91 42.22 -14.80
N PHE A 48 20.78 41.98 -13.50
CA PHE A 48 20.54 43.02 -12.49
C PHE A 48 21.79 43.79 -12.07
N GLY A 49 22.95 43.53 -12.70
CA GLY A 49 24.19 44.26 -12.44
C GLY A 49 24.90 43.89 -11.14
N PHE A 50 24.57 42.74 -10.53
CA PHE A 50 25.35 42.22 -9.42
C PHE A 50 26.71 41.71 -9.92
N GLY A 51 27.79 42.30 -9.41
CA GLY A 51 29.14 41.80 -9.65
C GLY A 51 29.38 40.44 -8.99
N MET A 52 30.40 39.70 -9.46
CA MET A 52 30.70 38.35 -8.96
C MET A 52 30.94 38.29 -7.44
N GLU A 53 31.42 39.37 -6.84
CA GLU A 53 31.66 39.49 -5.39
C GLU A 53 30.37 39.41 -4.56
N ASN A 54 29.25 39.91 -5.10
CA ASN A 54 27.96 39.97 -4.40
C ASN A 54 27.05 38.78 -4.73
N SER A 55 27.39 37.98 -5.74
CA SER A 55 26.59 36.84 -6.20
C SER A 55 26.72 35.60 -5.31
N PHE A 56 27.75 35.53 -4.46
CA PHE A 56 27.98 34.36 -3.60
C PHE A 56 26.87 34.14 -2.57
N LEU A 57 26.47 35.20 -1.85
CA LEU A 57 25.44 35.12 -0.81
C LEU A 57 24.07 34.64 -1.32
N PRO A 58 23.48 35.18 -2.40
CA PRO A 58 22.19 34.71 -2.90
C PRO A 58 22.25 33.26 -3.42
N ILE A 59 23.37 32.86 -4.04
CA ILE A 59 23.57 31.48 -4.51
C ILE A 59 23.68 30.51 -3.31
N ALA A 60 24.45 30.86 -2.29
CA ALA A 60 24.57 30.05 -1.08
C ALA A 60 23.21 29.92 -0.35
N ALA A 61 22.45 31.03 -0.24
CA ALA A 61 21.12 31.01 0.33
C ALA A 61 20.16 30.12 -0.48
N TRP A 62 20.20 30.19 -1.81
CA TRP A 62 19.42 29.34 -2.70
C TRP A 62 19.68 27.84 -2.47
N ILE A 63 20.96 27.44 -2.40
CA ILE A 63 21.36 26.05 -2.15
C ILE A 63 20.88 25.59 -0.77
N LEU A 64 21.02 26.42 0.27
CA LEU A 64 20.55 26.09 1.62
C LEU A 64 19.03 25.91 1.67
N ILE A 65 18.28 26.79 1.02
CA ILE A 65 16.80 26.70 0.96
C ILE A 65 16.37 25.41 0.26
N LEU A 66 16.95 25.10 -0.91
CA LEU A 66 16.61 23.90 -1.65
C LEU A 66 16.99 22.61 -0.90
N THR A 67 18.17 22.57 -0.28
CA THR A 67 18.61 21.40 0.49
C THR A 67 17.72 21.18 1.72
N ALA A 68 17.37 22.24 2.46
CA ALA A 68 16.44 22.16 3.58
C ALA A 68 15.05 21.67 3.15
N TRP A 69 14.53 22.17 2.02
CA TRP A 69 13.26 21.71 1.46
C TRP A 69 13.31 20.23 1.09
N ARG A 70 14.38 19.78 0.40
CA ARG A 70 14.54 18.37 0.00
C ARG A 70 14.62 17.43 1.19
N VAL A 71 15.37 17.81 2.23
CA VAL A 71 15.41 17.06 3.49
C VAL A 71 14.02 16.98 4.13
N GLY A 72 13.23 18.07 4.07
CA GLY A 72 11.84 18.07 4.53
C GLY A 72 10.96 17.06 3.79
N VAL A 73 11.09 16.96 2.46
CA VAL A 73 10.35 15.99 1.64
C VAL A 73 10.71 14.56 2.03
N VAL A 74 12.00 14.25 2.17
CA VAL A 74 12.47 12.92 2.59
C VAL A 74 11.95 12.58 3.99
N LYS A 75 11.99 13.52 4.93
CA LYS A 75 11.44 13.31 6.27
C LYS A 75 9.95 13.02 6.24
N LYS A 76 9.19 13.73 5.41
CA LYS A 76 7.74 13.50 5.25
C LYS A 76 7.49 12.07 4.75
N LYS A 77 8.13 11.67 3.65
CA LYS A 77 8.04 10.30 3.12
C LYS A 77 8.45 9.25 4.15
N LYS A 78 9.53 9.49 4.89
CA LYS A 78 9.96 8.57 5.96
C LYS A 78 8.91 8.46 7.07
N SER A 79 8.25 9.56 7.45
CA SER A 79 7.20 9.54 8.48
C SER A 79 5.94 8.79 8.05
N GLU A 80 5.69 8.63 6.75
CA GLU A 80 4.57 7.82 6.23
C GLU A 80 4.77 6.32 6.56
N LEU A 81 6.02 5.89 6.84
CA LEU A 81 6.34 4.53 7.27
C LEU A 81 6.38 4.35 8.79
N ASP A 82 6.28 5.43 9.58
CA ASP A 82 6.32 5.34 11.05
C ASP A 82 5.05 4.68 11.64
N PHE A 83 4.05 4.40 10.81
CA PHE A 83 2.80 3.73 11.20
C PHE A 83 2.86 2.21 11.11
N ILE A 84 4.00 1.66 10.68
CA ILE A 84 4.22 0.22 10.54
C ILE A 84 5.42 -0.16 11.41
N ALA A 85 5.25 -1.17 12.24
CA ALA A 85 6.33 -1.76 13.03
C ALA A 85 6.43 -3.26 12.74
N ILE A 86 7.63 -3.79 12.89
CA ILE A 86 7.96 -5.15 12.50
C ILE A 86 8.68 -5.82 13.67
N GLY A 87 8.24 -7.04 14.03
CA GLY A 87 8.85 -7.86 15.08
C GLY A 87 10.26 -8.35 14.74
N SER A 88 11.00 -8.77 15.77
CA SER A 88 12.40 -9.19 15.68
C SER A 88 12.67 -10.36 14.74
N GLY A 89 11.70 -11.27 14.59
CA GLY A 89 11.77 -12.46 13.75
C GLY A 89 11.59 -12.21 12.27
N HIS A 90 11.17 -11.00 11.89
CA HIS A 90 10.85 -10.71 10.50
C HIS A 90 12.13 -10.51 9.65
N PRO A 91 12.16 -10.96 8.39
CA PRO A 91 13.33 -10.82 7.50
C PRO A 91 13.81 -9.38 7.22
N TRP A 92 13.07 -8.36 7.66
CA TRP A 92 13.41 -6.94 7.48
C TRP A 92 13.85 -6.29 8.78
N HIS A 93 13.82 -7.03 9.87
CA HIS A 93 14.38 -6.63 11.13
C HIS A 93 15.92 -6.80 11.09
N HIS A 94 16.64 -5.98 11.87
CA HIS A 94 18.11 -6.00 11.90
C HIS A 94 18.68 -7.08 12.83
N SER A 95 17.82 -7.76 13.60
CA SER A 95 18.23 -8.86 14.49
C SER A 95 18.22 -10.18 13.76
N ASP A 96 19.12 -11.07 14.16
CA ASP A 96 19.12 -12.47 13.74
C ASP A 96 18.15 -13.34 14.57
N ASP A 97 17.36 -12.70 15.44
CA ASP A 97 16.32 -13.40 16.21
C ASP A 97 15.27 -13.96 15.26
N VAL A 98 14.77 -15.15 15.57
CA VAL A 98 13.71 -15.84 14.80
C VAL A 98 12.36 -15.76 15.53
N GLU A 99 12.35 -15.13 16.71
CA GLU A 99 11.17 -14.98 17.54
C GLU A 99 10.36 -13.75 17.12
N ASP A 100 9.04 -13.94 16.96
CA ASP A 100 8.04 -12.93 16.59
C ASP A 100 8.22 -12.32 15.18
N THR A 101 7.55 -12.89 14.19
CA THR A 101 7.47 -12.36 12.81
C THR A 101 6.32 -11.37 12.61
N THR A 102 5.62 -10.97 13.67
CA THR A 102 4.39 -10.18 13.58
C THR A 102 4.63 -8.81 12.96
N VAL A 103 3.73 -8.41 12.08
CA VAL A 103 3.66 -7.05 11.54
C VAL A 103 2.59 -6.29 12.32
N TYR A 104 2.95 -5.10 12.79
CA TYR A 104 2.08 -4.24 13.58
C TYR A 104 1.70 -2.99 12.77
N VAL A 105 0.44 -2.59 12.84
CA VAL A 105 -0.05 -1.35 12.25
C VAL A 105 -0.57 -0.42 13.33
N PHE A 106 -0.26 0.87 13.19
CA PHE A 106 -0.68 1.89 14.12
C PHE A 106 -2.10 2.37 13.81
N ASP A 107 -3.00 2.16 14.77
CA ASP A 107 -4.41 2.52 14.69
C ASP A 107 -4.67 3.96 15.17
N LEU A 108 -5.82 4.51 14.77
CA LEU A 108 -6.31 5.82 15.21
C LEU A 108 -6.42 5.96 16.73
N GLU A 109 -6.69 4.87 17.45
CA GLU A 109 -6.75 4.88 18.92
C GLU A 109 -5.36 4.98 19.58
N LYS A 110 -4.31 5.22 18.81
CA LYS A 110 -2.90 5.25 19.24
C LYS A 110 -2.45 3.90 19.83
N LYS A 111 -2.96 2.82 19.25
CA LYS A 111 -2.64 1.45 19.64
C LYS A 111 -1.98 0.75 18.46
N TRP A 112 -1.02 -0.10 18.77
CA TRP A 112 -0.44 -1.01 17.78
C TRP A 112 -1.31 -2.26 17.70
N ILE A 113 -1.82 -2.54 16.52
CA ILE A 113 -2.64 -3.73 16.24
C ILE A 113 -1.71 -4.78 15.61
N PRO A 114 -1.50 -5.93 16.27
CA PRO A 114 -0.81 -7.05 15.65
C PRO A 114 -1.68 -7.63 14.55
N LEU A 115 -1.11 -7.80 13.37
CA LEU A 115 -1.78 -8.47 12.27
C LEU A 115 -1.38 -9.94 12.26
N HIS A 116 -2.36 -10.81 12.07
CA HIS A 116 -2.12 -12.23 11.90
C HIS A 116 -1.34 -12.50 10.60
N THR A 117 -0.55 -13.58 10.61
CA THR A 117 0.42 -13.88 9.54
C THR A 117 -0.23 -14.25 8.19
N ASP A 118 -1.48 -14.68 8.19
CA ASP A 118 -2.18 -15.16 6.99
C ASP A 118 -3.14 -14.12 6.39
N VAL A 119 -3.10 -12.89 6.91
CA VAL A 119 -4.02 -11.81 6.55
C VAL A 119 -3.45 -10.99 5.41
N ARG A 120 -4.29 -10.72 4.40
CA ARG A 120 -3.96 -9.76 3.33
C ARG A 120 -4.76 -8.50 3.52
N ILE A 121 -4.11 -7.35 3.51
CA ILE A 121 -4.79 -6.08 3.76
C ILE A 121 -5.42 -5.56 2.47
N ALA A 122 -6.73 -5.35 2.52
CA ALA A 122 -7.50 -4.55 1.58
C ALA A 122 -7.85 -3.20 2.20
N VAL A 123 -7.85 -2.15 1.39
CA VAL A 123 -8.19 -0.80 1.81
C VAL A 123 -9.57 -0.42 1.30
N THR A 124 -10.42 0.00 2.22
CA THR A 124 -11.76 0.52 1.92
C THR A 124 -11.95 1.88 2.56
N ALA A 125 -12.59 2.82 1.86
CA ALA A 125 -12.97 4.10 2.44
C ALA A 125 -14.12 3.91 3.44
N ASP A 126 -14.04 4.56 4.60
CA ASP A 126 -15.17 4.62 5.54
C ASP A 126 -16.30 5.46 4.91
N PRO A 127 -17.54 4.94 4.83
CA PRO A 127 -18.64 5.64 4.17
C PRO A 127 -19.19 6.83 4.98
N ILE A 128 -18.89 6.90 6.29
CA ILE A 128 -19.40 7.92 7.21
C ILE A 128 -18.31 8.95 7.52
N LEU A 129 -17.07 8.48 7.67
CA LEU A 129 -15.92 9.30 8.05
C LEU A 129 -14.93 9.36 6.88
N GLN A 130 -14.27 10.50 6.64
CA GLN A 130 -13.18 10.58 5.65
C GLN A 130 -11.93 9.85 6.16
N ARG A 131 -12.01 8.53 6.25
CA ARG A 131 -11.01 7.64 6.86
C ARG A 131 -10.83 6.38 6.02
N VAL A 132 -9.74 5.67 6.32
CA VAL A 132 -9.43 4.38 5.70
C VAL A 132 -9.70 3.26 6.71
N LEU A 133 -10.34 2.20 6.23
CA LEU A 133 -10.50 0.94 6.94
C LEU A 133 -9.54 -0.08 6.31
N LEU A 134 -8.70 -0.68 7.13
CA LEU A 134 -7.90 -1.84 6.75
C LEU A 134 -8.73 -3.09 7.01
N ARG A 135 -8.95 -3.89 5.98
CA ARG A 135 -9.75 -5.11 6.02
C ARG A 135 -8.92 -6.33 5.64
N ASP A 136 -9.32 -7.50 6.13
CA ASP A 136 -8.74 -8.76 5.72
C ASP A 136 -9.31 -9.24 4.37
N GLY A 137 -8.43 -9.60 3.43
CA GLY A 137 -8.74 -10.16 2.13
C GLY A 137 -9.28 -9.14 1.13
N ASP A 138 -10.52 -8.70 1.33
CA ASP A 138 -11.29 -7.91 0.35
C ASP A 138 -12.11 -6.77 0.99
N SER A 139 -12.96 -6.11 0.19
CA SER A 139 -13.77 -4.98 0.64
C SER A 139 -14.85 -5.35 1.66
N GLU A 140 -15.23 -6.63 1.75
CA GLU A 140 -16.27 -7.13 2.64
C GLU A 140 -15.71 -7.85 3.87
N GLY A 141 -14.41 -8.15 3.89
CA GLY A 141 -13.74 -8.83 4.99
C GLY A 141 -13.69 -8.04 6.31
N GLU A 142 -13.22 -8.70 7.37
CA GLU A 142 -13.22 -8.13 8.72
C GLU A 142 -12.36 -6.86 8.82
N VAL A 143 -12.85 -5.85 9.56
CA VAL A 143 -12.09 -4.61 9.78
C VAL A 143 -11.02 -4.85 10.85
N LEU A 144 -9.77 -4.82 10.42
CA LEU A 144 -8.58 -5.03 11.25
C LEU A 144 -8.16 -3.75 11.99
N ALA A 145 -8.16 -2.62 11.28
CA ALA A 145 -7.73 -1.33 11.84
C ALA A 145 -8.49 -0.17 11.18
N ARG A 146 -8.60 0.94 11.91
CA ARG A 146 -9.20 2.18 11.44
C ARG A 146 -8.11 3.24 11.40
N CYS A 147 -7.76 3.68 10.21
CA CYS A 147 -6.61 4.54 10.00
C CYS A 147 -7.01 5.93 9.46
N GLU A 148 -6.11 6.90 9.63
CA GLU A 148 -6.21 8.17 8.92
C GLU A 148 -6.06 7.96 7.40
N ASN A 149 -6.61 8.88 6.62
CA ASN A 149 -6.47 8.83 5.16
C ASN A 149 -5.00 8.91 4.71
N ASP A 150 -4.19 9.78 5.32
CA ASP A 150 -2.75 9.87 5.06
C ASP A 150 -2.03 9.15 6.21
N PRO A 151 -1.14 8.16 5.96
CA PRO A 151 -0.61 7.71 4.67
C PRO A 151 -1.31 6.50 4.02
N PHE A 152 -2.34 5.93 4.65
CA PHE A 152 -2.93 4.65 4.22
C PHE A 152 -3.76 4.71 2.92
N SER A 153 -4.04 5.91 2.40
CA SER A 153 -4.58 6.10 1.06
C SER A 153 -3.54 5.91 -0.04
N ASP A 154 -2.25 5.95 0.29
CA ASP A 154 -1.19 5.64 -0.66
C ASP A 154 -1.13 4.12 -0.90
N VAL A 155 -1.38 3.74 -2.15
CA VAL A 155 -1.34 2.35 -2.61
C VAL A 155 0.02 1.71 -2.33
N ASP A 156 1.10 2.48 -2.38
CA ASP A 156 2.45 1.94 -2.18
C ASP A 156 2.71 1.57 -0.72
N VAL A 157 2.14 2.31 0.24
CA VAL A 157 2.22 1.95 1.67
C VAL A 157 1.53 0.61 1.92
N ILE A 158 0.33 0.41 1.36
CA ILE A 158 -0.42 -0.84 1.50
C ILE A 158 0.30 -2.02 0.86
N LYS A 159 0.90 -1.84 -0.31
CA LYS A 159 1.73 -2.87 -0.94
C LYS A 159 2.88 -3.30 -0.04
N ILE A 160 3.54 -2.36 0.65
CA ILE A 160 4.62 -2.71 1.57
C ILE A 160 4.10 -3.53 2.75
N ILE A 161 2.96 -3.17 3.33
CA ILE A 161 2.39 -3.94 4.44
C ILE A 161 2.05 -5.36 3.99
N ASN A 162 1.43 -5.51 2.81
CA ASN A 162 1.13 -6.83 2.24
C ASN A 162 2.39 -7.64 1.91
N MET A 163 3.46 -6.98 1.49
CA MET A 163 4.76 -7.64 1.27
C MET A 163 5.42 -8.07 2.57
N ALA A 164 5.35 -7.23 3.62
CA ALA A 164 5.81 -7.61 4.96
C ALA A 164 5.04 -8.85 5.45
N GLN A 165 3.71 -8.85 5.32
CA GLN A 165 2.88 -10.00 5.69
C GLN A 165 3.23 -11.27 4.93
N ALA A 166 3.41 -11.18 3.62
CA ALA A 166 3.81 -12.33 2.82
C ALA A 166 5.15 -12.94 3.28
N LEU A 167 6.10 -12.09 3.68
CA LEU A 167 7.40 -12.53 4.21
C LEU A 167 7.29 -13.11 5.62
N ALA A 168 6.49 -12.49 6.49
CA ALA A 168 6.18 -13.03 7.81
C ALA A 168 5.57 -14.43 7.70
N SER A 169 4.60 -14.61 6.80
CA SER A 169 3.93 -15.90 6.55
C SER A 169 4.91 -16.94 6.03
N ALA A 170 5.75 -16.57 5.08
CA ALA A 170 6.78 -17.45 4.53
C ALA A 170 7.79 -17.92 5.60
N GLN A 171 8.15 -17.04 6.54
CA GLN A 171 9.09 -17.36 7.62
C GLN A 171 8.48 -18.30 8.68
N THR A 172 7.18 -18.17 8.97
CA THR A 172 6.49 -19.02 9.95
C THR A 172 6.01 -20.36 9.40
N ARG A 173 6.07 -20.53 8.07
CA ARG A 173 5.56 -21.73 7.41
C ARG A 173 6.39 -22.96 7.79
N GLU A 174 5.72 -24.07 8.10
CA GLU A 174 6.38 -25.34 8.37
C GLU A 174 7.13 -25.85 7.13
N GLU A 175 8.29 -26.49 7.34
CA GLU A 175 9.11 -27.05 6.27
C GLU A 175 8.32 -28.14 5.52
N GLY A 176 8.01 -27.88 4.24
CA GLY A 176 7.22 -28.78 3.38
C GLY A 176 5.72 -28.52 3.36
N ALA A 177 5.22 -27.46 4.01
CA ALA A 177 3.84 -27.03 3.81
C ALA A 177 3.62 -26.47 2.39
N ASP A 178 2.42 -26.68 1.84
CA ASP A 178 2.06 -26.24 0.48
C ASP A 178 2.28 -24.74 0.32
N ASP A 179 3.18 -24.36 -0.60
CA ASP A 179 3.38 -22.97 -0.98
C ASP A 179 2.34 -22.61 -2.05
N GLU A 180 1.41 -21.72 -1.71
CA GLU A 180 0.38 -21.25 -2.66
C GLU A 180 0.98 -20.70 -3.95
N PHE A 181 2.18 -20.11 -3.90
CA PHE A 181 2.87 -19.62 -5.09
C PHE A 181 3.45 -20.74 -5.94
N GLU A 182 4.04 -21.77 -5.34
CA GLU A 182 4.52 -22.94 -6.08
C GLU A 182 3.34 -23.73 -6.65
N ALA A 183 2.26 -23.91 -5.87
CA ALA A 183 1.01 -24.51 -6.35
C ALA A 183 0.39 -23.70 -7.50
N ALA A 184 0.41 -22.36 -7.42
CA ALA A 184 -0.05 -21.51 -8.52
C ALA A 184 0.85 -21.64 -9.76
N ARG A 185 2.17 -21.73 -9.58
CA ARG A 185 3.13 -21.95 -10.68
C ARG A 185 2.96 -23.34 -11.31
N GLU A 186 2.69 -24.36 -10.51
CA GLU A 186 2.36 -25.69 -11.00
C GLU A 186 1.05 -25.68 -11.80
N ARG A 187 0.00 -24.98 -11.36
CA ARG A 187 -1.24 -24.79 -12.13
C ARG A 187 -1.02 -24.03 -13.44
N GLU A 188 -0.15 -23.02 -13.44
CA GLU A 188 0.25 -22.30 -14.66
C GLU A 188 0.95 -23.24 -15.65
N LYS A 189 1.91 -24.03 -15.15
CA LYS A 189 2.68 -25.00 -15.95
C LYS A 189 1.81 -26.14 -16.49
N THR A 190 0.78 -26.53 -15.74
CA THR A 190 -0.13 -27.63 -16.10
C THR A 190 -1.33 -27.13 -16.90
N ALA A 191 -1.43 -25.82 -17.16
CA ALA A 191 -2.52 -25.16 -17.87
C ALA A 191 -3.93 -25.44 -17.30
N GLU A 192 -4.03 -25.95 -16.06
CA GLU A 192 -5.30 -26.33 -15.41
C GLU A 192 -6.20 -25.12 -15.08
N GLY A 193 -5.68 -23.89 -15.23
CA GLY A 193 -6.44 -22.64 -15.07
C GLY A 193 -7.12 -22.13 -16.34
N VAL A 194 -6.81 -22.68 -17.52
CA VAL A 194 -7.51 -22.33 -18.77
C VAL A 194 -8.67 -23.30 -18.91
N LEU A 195 -9.77 -23.02 -18.21
CA LEU A 195 -11.05 -23.65 -18.54
C LEU A 195 -11.33 -23.35 -20.02
N GLU A 196 -11.49 -24.39 -20.84
CA GLU A 196 -11.97 -24.25 -22.20
C GLU A 196 -13.35 -23.60 -22.13
N ARG A 197 -13.37 -22.28 -22.31
CA ARG A 197 -14.60 -21.50 -22.32
C ARG A 197 -15.26 -21.80 -23.66
N GLU A 198 -16.17 -22.76 -23.66
CA GLU A 198 -17.11 -22.97 -24.75
C GLU A 198 -18.03 -21.74 -24.79
N TRP A 199 -17.66 -20.77 -25.64
CA TRP A 199 -18.60 -19.74 -26.03
C TRP A 199 -19.68 -20.44 -26.86
N LEU A 200 -20.95 -20.30 -26.47
CA LEU A 200 -22.03 -20.67 -27.38
C LEU A 200 -21.82 -19.92 -28.69
N ASP A 201 -21.87 -20.63 -29.81
CA ASP A 201 -21.97 -20.02 -31.13
C ASP A 201 -23.20 -19.13 -31.13
N THR A 202 -22.96 -17.82 -31.03
CA THR A 202 -24.01 -16.82 -31.08
C THR A 202 -24.12 -16.39 -32.54
N GLU A 203 -25.23 -16.74 -33.20
CA GLU A 203 -25.53 -16.17 -34.51
C GLU A 203 -25.70 -14.65 -34.38
N GLU A 204 -25.14 -13.90 -35.32
CA GLU A 204 -25.18 -12.45 -35.34
C GLU A 204 -26.65 -11.97 -35.41
N GLY A 205 -27.20 -11.53 -34.27
CA GLY A 205 -28.58 -11.06 -34.14
C GLY A 205 -29.58 -12.05 -33.49
N GLY A 206 -29.14 -13.24 -33.09
CA GLY A 206 -29.99 -14.24 -32.42
C GLY A 206 -30.16 -13.98 -30.93
N LEU A 207 -31.15 -13.18 -30.54
CA LEU A 207 -31.66 -13.16 -29.17
C LEU A 207 -32.72 -14.27 -29.01
N ASP A 208 -32.29 -15.54 -29.05
CA ASP A 208 -33.16 -16.69 -28.75
C ASP A 208 -33.38 -16.82 -27.24
N PHE A 209 -33.94 -15.78 -26.63
CA PHE A 209 -34.64 -15.95 -25.38
C PHE A 209 -36.02 -16.52 -25.72
N GLU A 210 -36.30 -17.76 -25.30
CA GLU A 210 -37.66 -18.30 -25.36
C GLU A 210 -38.63 -17.25 -24.80
N PRO A 211 -39.67 -16.82 -25.54
CA PRO A 211 -40.55 -15.72 -25.13
C PRO A 211 -41.33 -15.98 -23.82
N GLY A 212 -41.19 -17.16 -23.22
CA GLY A 212 -41.70 -17.50 -21.88
C GLY A 212 -40.69 -17.42 -20.74
N ALA A 213 -39.37 -17.33 -20.99
CA ALA A 213 -38.35 -17.36 -19.95
C ALA A 213 -38.39 -16.11 -19.06
N LEU A 214 -38.55 -14.94 -19.66
CA LEU A 214 -38.70 -13.67 -18.95
C LEU A 214 -40.00 -13.62 -18.11
N LEU A 215 -41.09 -14.18 -18.62
CA LEU A 215 -42.37 -14.26 -17.91
C LEU A 215 -42.31 -15.24 -16.73
N ARG A 216 -41.58 -16.35 -16.85
CA ARG A 216 -41.33 -17.29 -15.74
C ARG A 216 -40.48 -16.64 -14.65
N ALA A 217 -39.40 -15.95 -15.01
CA ALA A 217 -38.56 -15.22 -14.06
C ALA A 217 -39.34 -14.10 -13.32
N PHE A 218 -40.16 -13.35 -14.05
CA PHE A 218 -41.01 -12.30 -13.47
C PHE A 218 -42.11 -12.84 -12.55
N LYS A 219 -42.70 -13.99 -12.86
CA LYS A 219 -43.69 -14.64 -12.00
C LYS A 219 -43.05 -15.20 -10.72
N GLN A 220 -41.83 -15.72 -10.82
CA GLN A 220 -41.07 -16.23 -9.67
C GLN A 220 -40.71 -15.11 -8.70
N SER A 221 -40.22 -13.96 -9.19
CA SER A 221 -39.87 -12.81 -8.34
C SER A 221 -41.09 -12.28 -7.59
N LYS A 222 -42.26 -12.20 -8.23
CA LYS A 222 -43.51 -11.77 -7.60
C LYS A 222 -44.09 -12.77 -6.59
N SER A 223 -43.81 -14.07 -6.76
CA SER A 223 -44.28 -15.12 -5.83
C SER A 223 -43.42 -15.30 -4.59
N GLY A 224 -42.17 -14.80 -4.60
CA GLY A 224 -41.28 -14.83 -3.45
C GLY A 224 -41.55 -13.74 -2.40
N GLU A 225 -42.29 -12.69 -2.78
CA GLU A 225 -42.54 -11.52 -1.92
C GLU A 225 -43.73 -11.70 -0.95
N ASP A 226 -44.55 -12.75 -1.13
CA ASP A 226 -45.82 -12.93 -0.40
C ASP A 226 -45.78 -14.01 0.70
N LYS A 227 -44.59 -14.53 1.06
CA LYS A 227 -44.41 -15.56 2.11
C LYS A 227 -43.65 -15.07 3.35
N GLY A 228 -43.83 -13.81 3.72
CA GLY A 228 -43.13 -13.18 4.84
C GLY A 228 -44.03 -12.35 5.76
N LYS A 229 -45.19 -12.86 6.19
CA LYS A 229 -45.94 -12.28 7.31
C LYS A 229 -46.35 -13.37 8.29
N PRO A 230 -45.80 -13.40 9.52
CA PRO A 230 -46.29 -14.28 10.57
C PRO A 230 -47.52 -13.60 11.19
N GLU A 231 -48.68 -14.25 11.14
CA GLU A 231 -49.81 -13.87 11.99
C GLU A 231 -49.85 -14.78 13.22
N SER A 232 -49.98 -14.08 14.35
CA SER A 232 -50.07 -14.48 15.74
C SER A 232 -51.17 -15.47 16.08
#